data_AF-A0A4Q7UR81-F1
#
_entry.id   AF-A0A4Q7UR81-F1
#
_cell.length_a   1.000
_cell.length_b   1.000
_cell.length_c   1.000
_cell.angle_alpha   90.00
_cell.angle_beta   90.00
_cell.angle_gamma   90.00
#
_symmetry.space_group_name_H-M   'P 1'
#
loop_
_entity.id
_entity.type
_entity.pdbx_description
1 polymer ?
#
loop_
_entity_poly.entity_id
_entity_poly.type
_entity_poly.pdbx_seq_one_letter_code
_entity_poly.pdbx_strand_id
1 'polypeptide(L)'
;MLSSYWVDEIPLDGNQHGSALRLLCVPRVLISRHETGTPQEKLARASVVEQAFLRDGFEHPDISDFGVRAIATGCASWSGVVYQPHATEQCLAERELIACELSVQAAWAYTDYIRQVVEAGEDPDVPPEYGWRYLRGIRSRLTTERPQETSQHRAMREAIVSTSGLVRRLDQAIDTLRDCDRR
;
A
#
# COMPACT_ATOMS: atom_id res chain seq x y z
N MET A 1 2.76 5.79 5.94
CA MET A 1 2.02 6.12 4.71
C MET A 1 2.55 5.17 3.65
N LEU A 2 1.68 4.62 2.80
CA LEU A 2 2.07 3.74 1.69
C LEU A 2 3.05 4.48 0.76
N SER A 3 4.03 3.81 0.15
CA SER A 3 4.90 4.40 -0.88
C SER A 3 5.08 3.44 -2.05
N SER A 4 5.02 3.92 -3.29
CA SER A 4 5.28 3.10 -4.47
C SER A 4 6.72 3.19 -4.94
N TYR A 5 7.27 2.06 -5.39
CA TYR A 5 8.60 1.93 -5.97
C TYR A 5 8.49 1.29 -7.35
N TRP A 6 8.84 2.06 -8.37
CA TRP A 6 9.08 1.56 -9.72
C TRP A 6 10.53 1.10 -9.81
N VAL A 7 10.75 -0.17 -10.14
CA VAL A 7 12.07 -0.78 -10.16
C VAL A 7 12.43 -1.12 -11.61
N ASP A 8 13.45 -0.46 -12.15
CA ASP A 8 13.92 -0.76 -13.51
C ASP A 8 14.84 -1.99 -13.53
N GLU A 9 15.82 -2.03 -12.61
CA GLU A 9 16.81 -3.10 -12.53
C GLU A 9 17.24 -3.34 -11.08
N ILE A 10 17.50 -4.60 -10.74
CA ILE A 10 18.18 -5.01 -9.51
C ILE A 10 19.31 -5.94 -9.93
N PRO A 11 20.59 -5.62 -9.63
CA PRO A 11 21.74 -6.43 -10.00
C PRO A 11 21.90 -7.63 -9.04
N LEU A 12 20.82 -8.37 -8.82
CA LEU A 12 20.74 -9.57 -8.00
C LEU A 12 19.98 -10.64 -8.78
N ASP A 13 20.46 -11.89 -8.68
CA ASP A 13 19.91 -13.01 -9.43
C ASP A 13 19.06 -13.94 -8.55
N GLY A 14 18.17 -14.70 -9.21
CA GLY A 14 17.46 -15.82 -8.60
C GLY A 14 16.66 -15.45 -7.35
N ASN A 15 16.90 -16.16 -6.25
CA ASN A 15 16.14 -16.00 -5.00
C ASN A 15 16.40 -14.65 -4.30
N GLN A 16 17.59 -14.08 -4.50
CA GLN A 16 17.96 -12.80 -3.91
C GLN A 16 17.15 -11.65 -4.53
N HIS A 17 16.86 -11.76 -5.83
CA HIS A 17 16.04 -10.81 -6.57
C HIS A 17 14.63 -10.67 -5.98
N GLY A 18 13.92 -11.79 -5.82
CA GLY A 18 12.56 -11.78 -5.25
C GLY A 18 12.53 -11.29 -3.80
N SER A 19 13.55 -11.67 -3.02
CA SER A 19 13.70 -11.22 -1.63
C SER A 19 13.94 -9.72 -1.54
N ALA A 20 14.76 -9.15 -2.44
CA ALA A 20 15.02 -7.71 -2.51
C ALA A 20 13.74 -6.91 -2.81
N LEU A 21 12.96 -7.35 -3.81
CA LEU A 21 11.68 -6.70 -4.14
C LEU A 21 10.72 -6.70 -2.94
N ARG A 22 10.63 -7.82 -2.22
CA ARG A 22 9.76 -7.93 -1.04
C ARG A 22 10.28 -7.14 0.15
N LEU A 23 11.59 -7.04 0.35
CA LEU A 23 12.18 -6.16 1.38
C LEU A 23 11.87 -4.68 1.11
N LEU A 24 11.95 -4.24 -0.15
CA LEU A 24 11.55 -2.88 -0.55
C LEU A 24 10.07 -2.59 -0.26
N CYS A 25 9.23 -3.62 -0.26
CA CYS A 25 7.81 -3.50 0.06
C CYS A 25 7.57 -3.32 1.58
N VAL A 26 8.48 -3.78 2.44
CA VAL A 26 8.38 -3.66 3.92
C VAL A 26 9.70 -3.20 4.57
N PRO A 27 10.28 -2.05 4.18
CA PRO A 27 11.67 -1.69 4.55
C PRO A 27 11.87 -1.52 6.06
N ARG A 28 10.79 -1.29 6.82
CA ARG A 28 10.83 -1.15 8.28
C ARG A 28 11.27 -2.43 9.00
N VAL A 29 11.24 -3.61 8.36
CA VAL A 29 11.76 -4.85 8.98
C VAL A 29 13.26 -4.81 9.23
N LEU A 30 13.99 -3.94 8.52
CA LEU A 30 15.42 -3.72 8.71
C LEU A 30 15.73 -2.76 9.88
N ILE A 31 14.72 -2.06 10.41
CA ILE A 31 14.88 -1.04 11.44
C ILE A 31 14.39 -1.58 12.78
N SER A 32 15.27 -1.64 13.78
CA SER A 32 14.87 -2.01 15.14
C SER A 32 14.11 -0.88 15.85
N ARG A 33 13.06 -1.25 16.58
CA ARG A 33 12.16 -0.30 17.27
C ARG A 33 12.72 0.24 18.59
N HIS A 34 13.72 -0.42 19.17
CA HIS A 34 14.24 -0.10 20.50
C HIS A 34 15.75 0.21 20.48
N GLU A 35 16.27 0.61 19.31
CA GLU A 35 17.71 0.71 19.12
C GLU A 35 18.33 2.03 19.60
N THR A 36 19.22 1.89 20.58
CA THR A 36 20.23 2.86 20.96
C THR A 36 21.49 2.68 20.10
N GLY A 37 22.21 3.76 19.83
CA GLY A 37 23.46 3.73 19.06
C GLY A 37 23.53 4.83 18.01
N THR A 38 24.70 4.98 17.42
CA THR A 38 24.97 5.91 16.33
C THR A 38 24.28 5.48 15.03
N PRO A 39 24.01 6.40 14.08
CA PRO A 39 23.47 6.05 12.78
C PRO A 39 24.30 4.98 12.03
N GLN A 40 25.63 5.02 12.17
CA GLN A 40 26.55 4.08 11.53
C GLN A 40 26.38 2.65 12.09
N GLU A 41 26.24 2.50 13.40
CA GLU A 41 26.01 1.20 14.04
C GLU A 41 24.65 0.61 13.62
N LYS A 42 23.62 1.46 13.53
CA LYS A 42 22.29 1.05 13.05
C LYS A 42 22.34 0.58 11.59
N LEU A 43 23.05 1.31 10.73
CA LEU A 43 23.22 0.94 9.34
C LEU A 43 23.98 -0.37 9.18
N ALA A 44 25.09 -0.56 9.92
CA ALA A 44 25.86 -1.79 9.88
C ALA A 44 25.01 -3.01 10.28
N ARG A 45 24.18 -2.87 11.30
CA ARG A 45 23.27 -3.94 11.73
C ARG A 45 22.15 -4.20 10.72
N ALA A 46 21.51 -3.15 10.20
CA ALA A 46 20.51 -3.28 9.14
C ALA A 46 21.07 -4.03 7.93
N SER A 47 22.32 -3.74 7.54
CA SER A 47 23.00 -4.44 6.43
C SER A 47 23.23 -5.93 6.72
N VAL A 48 23.60 -6.30 7.95
CA VAL A 48 23.73 -7.72 8.33
C VAL A 48 22.39 -8.45 8.26
N VAL A 49 21.31 -7.82 8.72
CA VAL A 49 19.96 -8.38 8.67
C VAL A 49 19.47 -8.51 7.22
N GLU A 50 19.68 -7.49 6.40
CA GLU A 50 19.36 -7.48 4.98
C GLU A 50 20.07 -8.62 4.25
N GLN A 51 21.38 -8.80 4.45
CA GLN A 51 22.14 -9.89 3.84
C GLN A 51 21.61 -11.27 4.25
N ALA A 52 21.18 -11.44 5.50
CA ALA A 52 20.56 -12.67 5.95
C ALA A 52 19.24 -12.93 5.20
N PHE A 53 18.37 -11.92 5.07
CA PHE A 53 17.12 -12.03 4.32
C PHE A 53 17.33 -12.30 2.83
N LEU A 54 18.31 -11.64 2.19
CA LEU A 54 18.63 -11.90 0.80
C LEU A 54 19.12 -13.33 0.57
N ARG A 55 19.97 -13.84 1.47
CA ARG A 55 20.50 -15.22 1.39
C ARG A 55 19.43 -16.27 1.66
N ASP A 56 18.68 -16.12 2.74
CA ASP A 56 17.79 -17.16 3.27
C ASP A 56 16.39 -17.11 2.63
N GLY A 57 16.08 -16.02 1.93
CA GLY A 57 14.74 -15.74 1.40
C GLY A 57 13.94 -14.86 2.35
N PHE A 58 13.08 -14.00 1.79
CA PHE A 58 12.19 -13.15 2.56
C PHE A 58 10.71 -13.34 2.18
N GLU A 59 9.95 -13.81 3.15
CA GLU A 59 8.50 -13.98 3.12
C GLU A 59 7.90 -13.18 4.27
N HIS A 60 6.81 -12.45 4.03
CA HIS A 60 6.11 -11.72 5.07
C HIS A 60 4.59 -11.84 4.84
N PRO A 61 3.79 -12.20 5.86
CA PRO A 61 2.37 -12.50 5.68
C PRO A 61 1.54 -11.30 5.20
N ASP A 62 2.00 -10.08 5.47
CA ASP A 62 1.34 -8.85 5.02
C ASP A 62 1.70 -8.45 3.58
N ILE A 63 2.51 -9.25 2.87
CA ILE A 63 2.82 -9.02 1.45
C ILE A 63 1.85 -9.81 0.58
N SER A 64 1.26 -9.13 -0.39
CA SER A 64 0.44 -9.70 -1.44
C SER A 64 1.11 -9.50 -2.79
N ASP A 65 1.37 -10.60 -3.50
CA ASP A 65 1.95 -10.57 -4.84
C ASP A 65 0.87 -10.25 -5.88
N PHE A 66 1.23 -9.52 -6.93
CA PHE A 66 0.39 -9.23 -8.08
C PHE A 66 1.22 -9.14 -9.37
N GLY A 67 0.52 -9.06 -10.51
CA GLY A 67 1.15 -9.09 -11.83
C GLY A 67 1.25 -10.51 -12.39
N VAL A 68 1.81 -10.61 -13.59
CA VAL A 68 1.98 -11.87 -14.31
C VAL A 68 3.47 -12.12 -14.42
N ARG A 69 3.99 -13.24 -13.88
CA ARG A 69 5.43 -13.50 -13.72
C ARG A 69 6.31 -13.23 -14.95
N ALA A 70 5.81 -13.47 -16.16
CA ALA A 70 6.55 -13.23 -17.41
C ALA A 70 6.48 -11.77 -17.91
N ILE A 71 5.54 -10.98 -17.37
CA ILE A 71 5.26 -9.59 -17.74
C ILE A 71 5.83 -8.64 -16.70
N ALA A 72 5.57 -8.89 -15.41
CA ALA A 72 6.01 -8.05 -14.30
C ALA A 72 6.02 -8.81 -12.97
N THR A 73 6.82 -8.32 -12.03
CA THR A 73 6.74 -8.70 -10.61
C THR A 73 6.17 -7.54 -9.82
N GLY A 74 5.02 -7.73 -9.17
CA GLY A 74 4.43 -6.75 -8.26
C GLY A 74 4.28 -7.34 -6.85
N CYS A 75 4.55 -6.53 -5.83
CA CYS A 75 4.18 -6.86 -4.46
C CYS A 75 3.67 -5.63 -3.72
N ALA A 76 2.65 -5.82 -2.88
CA ALA A 76 2.04 -4.77 -2.07
C ALA A 76 2.01 -5.20 -0.61
N SER A 77 2.18 -4.24 0.29
CA SER A 77 2.04 -4.41 1.73
C SER A 77 1.38 -3.18 2.33
N TRP A 78 1.24 -3.16 3.65
CA TRP A 78 0.87 -1.95 4.39
C TRP A 78 1.83 -0.77 4.14
N SER A 79 3.12 -1.06 4.00
CA SER A 79 4.18 -0.04 4.02
C SER A 79 4.56 0.43 2.63
N GLY A 80 4.39 -0.39 1.60
CA GLY A 80 4.79 -0.03 0.25
C GLY A 80 4.21 -0.91 -0.84
N VAL A 81 4.37 -0.45 -2.07
CA VAL A 81 4.05 -1.16 -3.31
C VAL A 81 5.32 -1.16 -4.14
N VAL A 82 5.73 -2.32 -4.64
CA VAL A 82 6.91 -2.45 -5.49
C VAL A 82 6.45 -3.09 -6.80
N TYR A 83 6.93 -2.54 -7.91
CA TYR A 83 6.62 -3.05 -9.23
C TYR A 83 7.84 -2.99 -10.14
N GLN A 84 8.16 -4.14 -10.72
CA GLN A 84 9.22 -4.28 -11.69
C GLN A 84 8.63 -4.80 -13.02
N PRO A 85 8.64 -3.99 -14.09
CA PRO A 85 8.24 -4.45 -15.41
C PRO A 85 9.34 -5.32 -16.05
N HIS A 86 8.95 -6.43 -16.68
CA HIS A 86 9.84 -7.27 -17.50
C HIS A 86 9.53 -7.12 -19.00
N ALA A 87 8.25 -6.98 -19.33
CA ALA A 87 7.75 -6.82 -20.71
C ALA A 87 6.97 -5.50 -20.80
N THR A 88 7.68 -4.40 -21.05
CA THR A 88 7.20 -3.02 -20.86
C THR A 88 5.93 -2.68 -21.66
N GLU A 89 5.77 -3.25 -22.86
CA GLU A 89 4.58 -3.04 -23.71
C GLU A 89 3.32 -3.72 -23.15
N GLN A 90 3.48 -4.77 -22.36
CA GLN A 90 2.39 -5.55 -21.77
C GLN A 90 2.15 -5.21 -20.29
N CYS A 91 3.05 -4.42 -19.67
CA CYS A 91 2.98 -4.02 -18.27
C CYS A 91 1.93 -2.93 -18.01
N LEU A 92 1.58 -2.80 -16.74
CA LEU A 92 0.98 -1.57 -16.22
C LEU A 92 1.90 -0.39 -16.47
N ALA A 93 1.32 0.77 -16.79
CA ALA A 93 2.04 2.02 -16.82
C ALA A 93 2.27 2.53 -15.39
N GLU A 94 3.41 3.18 -15.15
CA GLU A 94 3.75 3.77 -13.85
C GLU A 94 2.65 4.67 -13.28
N ARG A 95 2.03 5.49 -14.15
CA ARG A 95 0.89 6.36 -13.80
C ARG A 95 -0.30 5.61 -13.20
N GLU A 96 -0.51 4.35 -13.54
CA GLU A 96 -1.62 3.54 -13.01
C GLU A 96 -1.36 3.15 -11.55
N LEU A 97 -0.11 2.82 -11.21
CA LEU A 97 0.30 2.60 -9.82
C LEU A 97 0.17 3.88 -9.00
N ILE A 98 0.71 4.99 -9.51
CA ILE A 98 0.66 6.29 -8.83
C ILE A 98 -0.80 6.71 -8.58
N ALA A 99 -1.67 6.56 -9.58
CA ALA A 99 -3.08 6.90 -9.43
C ALA A 99 -3.77 6.06 -8.34
N CYS A 100 -3.45 4.76 -8.25
CA CYS A 100 -3.98 3.89 -7.22
C CYS A 100 -3.45 4.28 -5.83
N GLU A 101 -2.14 4.47 -5.70
CA GLU A 101 -1.48 4.90 -4.45
C GLU A 101 -2.09 6.21 -3.94
N LEU A 102 -2.16 7.25 -4.77
CA LEU A 102 -2.70 8.55 -4.37
C LEU A 102 -4.17 8.45 -3.95
N SER A 103 -4.97 7.64 -4.64
CA SER A 103 -6.37 7.41 -4.28
C SER A 103 -6.50 6.74 -2.91
N VAL A 104 -5.66 5.74 -2.63
CA VAL A 104 -5.63 5.04 -1.36
C VAL A 104 -5.14 5.95 -0.24
N GLN A 105 -4.04 6.69 -0.45
CA GLN A 105 -3.49 7.64 0.51
C GLN A 105 -4.47 8.77 0.84
N ALA A 106 -5.15 9.35 -0.16
CA ALA A 106 -6.12 10.41 0.05
C ALA A 106 -7.32 9.91 0.87
N ALA A 107 -7.86 8.73 0.53
CA ALA A 107 -8.93 8.10 1.29
C ALA A 107 -8.49 7.78 2.73
N TRP A 108 -7.24 7.33 2.89
CA TRP A 108 -6.63 7.08 4.19
C TRP A 108 -6.55 8.34 5.05
N ALA A 109 -6.01 9.42 4.52
CA ALA A 109 -5.89 10.69 5.23
C ALA A 109 -7.27 11.20 5.67
N TYR A 110 -8.27 11.11 4.78
CA TYR A 110 -9.60 11.61 5.09
C TYR A 110 -10.32 10.76 6.16
N THR A 111 -10.24 9.43 6.06
CA THR A 111 -10.79 8.55 7.10
C THR A 111 -10.06 8.68 8.44
N ASP A 112 -8.75 8.97 8.43
CA ASP A 112 -8.01 9.23 9.66
C ASP A 112 -8.40 10.55 10.32
N TYR A 113 -8.64 11.62 9.55
CA TYR A 113 -9.19 12.87 10.07
C TYR A 113 -10.53 12.64 10.79
N ILE A 114 -11.48 11.95 10.14
CA ILE A 114 -12.79 11.64 10.75
C ILE A 114 -12.61 10.87 12.07
N ARG A 115 -11.72 9.88 12.07
CA ARG A 115 -11.39 9.10 13.27
C ARG A 115 -10.85 10.00 14.38
N GLN A 116 -9.93 10.91 14.09
CA GLN A 116 -9.33 11.81 15.08
C GLN A 116 -10.36 12.75 15.71
N VAL A 117 -11.31 13.28 14.93
CA VAL A 117 -12.40 14.12 15.47
C VAL A 117 -13.30 13.33 16.43
N VAL A 118 -13.69 12.11 16.03
CA VAL A 118 -14.48 11.23 16.90
C VAL A 118 -13.71 10.84 18.17
N GLU A 119 -12.41 10.56 18.06
CA GLU A 119 -11.55 10.24 19.21
C GLU A 119 -11.38 11.44 20.16
N ALA A 120 -11.54 12.66 19.67
CA ALA A 120 -11.60 13.87 20.49
C ALA A 120 -12.97 14.07 21.18
N GLY A 121 -13.97 13.23 20.89
CA GLY A 121 -15.31 13.31 21.46
C GLY A 121 -16.25 14.24 20.71
N GLU A 122 -15.88 14.65 19.49
CA GLU A 122 -16.66 15.56 18.65
C GLU A 122 -17.33 14.81 17.49
N ASP A 123 -18.45 15.36 17.00
CA ASP A 123 -19.07 14.89 15.76
C ASP A 123 -18.36 15.56 14.55
N PRO A 124 -17.90 14.81 13.54
CA PRO A 124 -17.26 15.39 12.37
C PRO A 124 -18.19 16.33 11.60
N ASP A 125 -17.85 17.62 11.57
CA ASP A 125 -18.51 18.63 10.74
C ASP A 125 -17.82 18.68 9.37
N VAL A 126 -18.45 18.07 8.36
CA VAL A 126 -17.95 18.03 6.99
C VAL A 126 -19.02 18.56 6.03
N PRO A 127 -18.63 19.30 4.98
CA PRO A 127 -19.59 19.74 3.97
C PRO A 127 -20.34 18.55 3.34
N PRO A 128 -21.64 18.69 3.01
CA PRO A 128 -22.45 17.59 2.49
C PRO A 128 -21.87 16.89 1.25
N GLU A 129 -21.18 17.64 0.38
CA GLU A 129 -20.50 17.12 -0.80
C GLU A 129 -19.33 16.17 -0.49
N TYR A 130 -18.80 16.21 0.73
CA TYR A 130 -17.76 15.32 1.23
C TYR A 130 -18.28 14.30 2.27
N GLY A 131 -19.59 14.28 2.53
CA GLY A 131 -20.21 13.41 3.53
C GLY A 131 -20.20 11.90 3.21
N TRP A 132 -20.99 11.11 3.94
CA TRP A 132 -20.97 9.64 3.83
C TRP A 132 -21.23 9.10 2.41
N ARG A 133 -22.00 9.82 1.58
CA ARG A 133 -22.25 9.44 0.18
C ARG A 133 -21.00 9.55 -0.68
N TYR A 134 -20.16 10.55 -0.42
CA TYR A 134 -18.88 10.75 -1.09
C TYR A 134 -17.90 9.62 -0.73
N LEU A 135 -17.76 9.29 0.57
CA LEU A 135 -16.94 8.15 1.01
C LEU A 135 -17.43 6.82 0.45
N ARG A 136 -18.74 6.59 0.39
CA ARG A 136 -19.32 5.41 -0.29
C ARG A 136 -18.93 5.35 -1.76
N GLY A 137 -18.90 6.50 -2.44
CA GLY A 137 -18.41 6.61 -3.81
C GLY A 137 -16.93 6.28 -3.95
N ILE A 138 -16.09 6.77 -3.03
CA ILE A 138 -14.65 6.41 -2.96
C ILE A 138 -14.49 4.91 -2.80
N ARG A 139 -15.17 4.31 -1.80
CA ARG A 139 -15.13 2.87 -1.55
C ARG A 139 -15.48 2.10 -2.81
N SER A 140 -16.59 2.43 -3.47
CA SER A 140 -16.99 1.77 -4.71
C SER A 140 -15.91 1.88 -5.80
N ARG A 141 -15.32 3.06 -6.02
CA ARG A 141 -14.28 3.25 -7.04
C ARG A 141 -12.99 2.46 -6.77
N LEU A 142 -12.69 2.17 -5.52
CA LEU A 142 -11.49 1.44 -5.09
C LEU A 142 -11.71 -0.08 -5.05
N THR A 143 -12.93 -0.53 -4.76
CA THR A 143 -13.21 -1.97 -4.57
C THR A 143 -13.91 -2.62 -5.75
N THR A 144 -14.58 -1.86 -6.62
CA THR A 144 -15.40 -2.41 -7.71
C THR A 144 -14.61 -2.48 -9.01
N GLU A 145 -14.65 -3.63 -9.67
CA GLU A 145 -14.07 -3.84 -10.99
C GLU A 145 -14.76 -2.95 -12.03
N ARG A 146 -14.00 -2.45 -13.02
CA ARG A 146 -14.56 -1.66 -14.14
C ARG A 146 -14.57 -2.48 -15.42
N PRO A 147 -15.56 -2.29 -16.32
CA PRO A 147 -15.65 -3.07 -17.57
C PRO A 147 -14.41 -2.96 -18.50
N GLN A 148 -13.65 -1.87 -18.40
CA GLN A 148 -12.45 -1.64 -19.20
C GLN A 148 -11.15 -1.88 -18.40
N GLU A 149 -11.26 -2.34 -17.15
CA GLU A 149 -10.10 -2.62 -16.31
C GLU A 149 -9.41 -3.90 -16.78
N THR A 150 -8.09 -3.85 -16.97
CA THR A 150 -7.31 -5.04 -17.31
C THR A 150 -7.17 -5.95 -16.10
N SER A 151 -6.94 -7.24 -16.31
CA SER A 151 -6.68 -8.19 -15.22
C SER A 151 -5.49 -7.79 -14.34
N GLN A 152 -4.46 -7.18 -14.94
CA GLN A 152 -3.28 -6.66 -14.21
C GLN A 152 -3.64 -5.47 -13.33
N HIS A 153 -4.43 -4.51 -13.84
CA HIS A 153 -4.84 -3.34 -13.08
C HIS A 153 -5.71 -3.77 -11.89
N ARG A 154 -6.65 -4.69 -12.13
CA ARG A 154 -7.48 -5.29 -11.10
C ARG A 154 -6.66 -5.96 -10.00
N ALA A 155 -5.70 -6.81 -10.36
CA ALA A 155 -4.83 -7.49 -9.39
C ALA A 155 -3.98 -6.51 -8.57
N MET A 156 -3.41 -5.49 -9.22
CA MET A 156 -2.69 -4.40 -8.53
C MET A 156 -3.60 -3.70 -7.52
N ARG A 157 -4.78 -3.23 -7.96
CA ARG A 157 -5.73 -2.52 -7.11
C ARG A 157 -6.18 -3.38 -5.93
N GLU A 158 -6.50 -4.64 -6.16
CA GLU A 158 -6.90 -5.59 -5.10
C GLU A 158 -5.77 -5.79 -4.07
N ALA A 159 -4.53 -6.00 -4.52
CA ALA A 159 -3.38 -6.16 -3.64
C ALA A 159 -3.17 -4.90 -2.78
N ILE A 160 -3.13 -3.71 -3.38
CA ILE A 160 -2.93 -2.44 -2.66
C ILE A 160 -4.08 -2.17 -1.67
N VAL A 161 -5.33 -2.32 -2.11
CA VAL A 161 -6.50 -2.01 -1.26
C VAL A 161 -6.58 -2.98 -0.09
N SER A 162 -6.35 -4.28 -0.31
CA SER A 162 -6.42 -5.29 0.74
C SER A 162 -5.31 -5.14 1.79
N THR A 163 -4.08 -4.83 1.38
CA THR A 163 -2.95 -4.66 2.31
C THR A 163 -2.96 -3.32 3.02
N SER A 164 -3.64 -2.31 2.49
CA SER A 164 -3.74 -0.98 3.10
C SER A 164 -4.67 -0.91 4.31
N GLY A 165 -5.50 -1.91 4.59
CA GLY A 165 -6.54 -1.86 5.62
C GLY A 165 -7.59 -0.75 5.45
N LEU A 166 -7.63 -0.09 4.28
CA LEU A 166 -8.49 1.06 4.00
C LEU A 166 -9.98 0.71 4.03
N VAL A 167 -10.38 -0.48 3.57
CA VAL A 167 -11.78 -0.88 3.45
C VAL A 167 -12.50 -0.78 4.79
N ARG A 168 -11.91 -1.34 5.85
CA ARG A 168 -12.45 -1.28 7.21
C ARG A 168 -12.60 0.17 7.70
N ARG A 169 -11.65 1.04 7.37
CA ARG A 169 -11.68 2.46 7.77
C ARG A 169 -12.76 3.23 7.02
N LEU A 170 -12.92 2.96 5.73
CA LEU A 170 -14.00 3.53 4.93
C LEU A 170 -15.36 3.15 5.50
N ASP A 171 -15.56 1.87 5.86
CA ASP A 171 -16.82 1.41 6.44
C ASP A 171 -17.15 2.15 7.75
N GLN A 172 -16.17 2.23 8.66
CA GLN A 172 -16.33 2.96 9.92
C GLN A 172 -16.65 4.44 9.69
N ALA A 173 -15.89 5.12 8.83
CA ALA A 173 -16.11 6.54 8.55
C ALA A 173 -17.44 6.82 7.83
N ILE A 174 -17.88 5.93 6.94
CA ILE A 174 -19.19 6.03 6.28
C ILE A 174 -20.32 5.95 7.30
N ASP A 175 -20.22 5.03 8.26
CA ASP A 175 -21.26 4.86 9.27
C ASP A 175 -21.25 6.02 10.27
N THR A 176 -20.08 6.48 10.73
CA THR A 176 -19.95 7.70 11.56
C THR A 176 -20.65 8.89 10.91
N LEU A 177 -20.28 9.24 9.66
CA LEU A 177 -20.84 10.40 8.98
C LEU A 177 -22.34 10.25 8.69
N ARG A 178 -22.82 9.02 8.48
CA ARG A 178 -24.26 8.76 8.29
C ARG A 178 -25.05 8.97 9.58
N ASP A 179 -24.48 8.64 10.72
CA ASP A 179 -25.14 8.82 12.01
C ASP A 179 -25.15 10.28 12.45
N CYS A 180 -24.12 11.06 12.11
CA CYS A 180 -24.12 12.52 12.29
C CYS A 180 -25.21 13.21 11.43
N ASP A 181 -25.39 12.78 10.18
CA ASP A 181 -26.41 13.33 9.23
C ASP A 181 -27.87 13.05 9.67
N ARG A 182 -28.07 12.17 10.66
CA ARG A 182 -29.39 11.77 11.18
C ARG A 182 -29.79 12.47 12.47
N ARG A 183 -28.88 13.23 13.09
CA ARG A 183 -29.12 13.98 14.33
C ARG A 183 -29.69 15.36 14.01
#